data_AF-A0A1Y3TFA3-F1
#
_entry.id   AF-A0A1Y3TFA3-F1
#
_cell.length_a   1.000
_cell.length_b   1.000
_cell.length_c   1.000
_cell.angle_alpha   90.00
_cell.angle_beta   90.00
_cell.angle_gamma   90.00
#
_symmetry.space_group_name_H-M   'P 1'
#
loop_
_entity.id
_entity.type
_entity.pdbx_description
1 polymer ?
#
loop_
_entity_poly.entity_id
_entity_poly.type
_entity_poly.pdbx_seq_one_letter_code
_entity_poly.pdbx_strand_id
1 'polypeptide(L)'
;MDQIEIILRTTASSGKVTEKILAKFAAGMPEKENVFQYSGLCIDPIQHQVSYQGKVLPLTETYEFQTFVYLASQPGRVYTKEQIYQAVWKEEPVDVSSAVFCIIKNIRQKLREVTTKEYIQTVWGVGYKFVDVPGE
;
A
#
# COMPACT_ATOMS: atom_id res chain seq x y z
N MET A 1 -19.37 -16.67 -14.95
CA MET A 1 -18.46 -16.43 -13.82
C MET A 1 -17.64 -17.69 -13.72
N ASP A 2 -16.35 -17.58 -13.99
CA ASP A 2 -15.47 -18.72 -13.93
C ASP A 2 -15.29 -19.11 -12.46
N GLN A 3 -14.82 -20.33 -12.18
CA GLN A 3 -14.58 -20.79 -10.82
C GLN A 3 -13.21 -21.49 -10.78
N ILE A 4 -12.34 -21.05 -9.87
CA ILE A 4 -11.07 -21.73 -9.60
C ILE A 4 -11.28 -22.66 -8.41
N GLU A 5 -10.91 -23.93 -8.57
CA GLU A 5 -10.94 -24.91 -7.49
C GLU A 5 -9.53 -25.46 -7.26
N ILE A 6 -9.11 -25.54 -6.00
CA ILE A 6 -7.90 -26.27 -5.62
C ILE A 6 -8.32 -27.69 -5.26
N ILE A 7 -7.83 -28.67 -6.03
CA ILE A 7 -8.17 -30.08 -5.86
C ILE A 7 -6.94 -30.82 -5.38
N LEU A 8 -7.07 -31.53 -4.25
CA LEU A 8 -6.12 -32.55 -3.85
C LEU A 8 -6.49 -33.85 -4.54
N ARG A 9 -5.64 -34.28 -5.48
CA ARG A 9 -5.71 -35.62 -6.07
C ARG A 9 -4.73 -36.53 -5.34
N THR A 10 -5.24 -37.64 -4.83
CA THR A 10 -4.43 -38.72 -4.24
C THR A 10 -4.61 -39.99 -5.05
N THR A 11 -3.51 -40.72 -5.26
CA THR A 11 -3.51 -42.01 -5.95
C THR A 11 -2.90 -43.04 -5.02
N ALA A 12 -3.69 -44.03 -4.61
CA ALA A 12 -3.19 -45.17 -3.86
C ALA A 12 -2.33 -46.07 -4.76
N SER A 13 -1.42 -46.84 -4.16
CA SER A 13 -0.62 -47.86 -4.87
C SER A 13 -1.46 -48.89 -5.62
N SER A 14 -2.73 -49.09 -5.22
CA SER A 14 -3.71 -49.94 -5.91
C SER A 14 -4.32 -49.30 -7.16
N GLY A 15 -3.85 -48.12 -7.58
CA GLY A 15 -4.38 -47.35 -8.70
C GLY A 15 -5.68 -46.59 -8.40
N LYS A 16 -6.20 -46.67 -7.16
CA LYS A 16 -7.43 -45.97 -6.77
C LYS A 16 -7.14 -44.47 -6.63
N VAL A 17 -7.80 -43.65 -7.44
CA VAL A 17 -7.71 -42.19 -7.38
C VAL A 17 -8.84 -41.63 -6.54
N THR A 18 -8.53 -40.68 -5.65
CA THR A 18 -9.51 -39.91 -4.87
C THR A 18 -9.21 -38.42 -5.01
N GLU A 19 -10.25 -37.64 -5.30
CA GLU A 19 -10.18 -36.19 -5.43
C GLU A 19 -10.97 -35.53 -4.30
N LYS A 20 -10.38 -34.49 -3.70
CA LYS A 20 -11.03 -33.68 -2.68
C LYS A 20 -10.81 -32.20 -2.98
N ILE A 21 -11.89 -31.43 -3.06
CA ILE A 21 -11.82 -29.99 -3.19
C ILE A 21 -11.34 -29.41 -1.85
N LEU A 22 -10.24 -28.68 -1.88
CA LEU A 22 -9.68 -28.02 -0.70
C LEU A 22 -10.19 -26.58 -0.58
N ALA A 23 -10.39 -25.89 -1.72
CA ALA A 23 -10.88 -24.53 -1.75
C ALA A 23 -11.60 -24.23 -3.07
N LYS A 24 -12.60 -23.36 -3.01
CA LYS A 24 -13.30 -22.80 -4.17
C LYS A 24 -13.15 -21.29 -4.16
N PHE A 25 -12.81 -20.72 -5.30
CA PHE A 25 -12.69 -19.29 -5.52
C PHE A 25 -13.55 -18.90 -6.72
N ALA A 26 -14.30 -17.81 -6.63
CA ALA A 26 -14.93 -17.24 -7.81
C ALA A 26 -13.82 -16.69 -8.73
N ALA A 27 -13.73 -17.18 -9.96
CA ALA A 27 -12.93 -16.56 -11.01
C ALA A 27 -13.77 -15.50 -11.72
N GLY A 28 -13.36 -14.28 -11.44
CA GLY A 28 -14.03 -13.05 -11.77
C GLY A 28 -13.36 -12.00 -10.90
N MET A 29 -12.06 -11.83 -11.06
CA MET A 29 -11.49 -10.53 -10.71
C MET A 29 -12.08 -9.58 -11.76
N PRO A 30 -12.95 -8.60 -11.40
CA PRO A 30 -12.92 -7.38 -12.18
C PRO A 30 -11.43 -6.98 -12.25
N GLU A 31 -10.95 -6.54 -13.42
CA GLU A 31 -9.60 -5.96 -13.52
C GLU A 31 -9.37 -5.13 -12.25
N LYS A 32 -8.44 -5.57 -11.40
CA LYS A 32 -8.31 -5.01 -10.06
C LYS A 32 -8.22 -3.50 -10.21
N GLU A 33 -9.24 -2.78 -9.78
CA GLU A 33 -9.08 -1.41 -9.32
C GLU A 33 -7.90 -1.49 -8.35
N ASN A 34 -6.76 -0.87 -8.70
CA ASN A 34 -5.51 -0.91 -7.95
C ASN A 34 -5.63 -0.11 -6.64
N VAL A 35 -6.73 -0.27 -5.93
CA VAL A 35 -7.06 0.41 -4.70
C VAL A 35 -6.34 -0.30 -3.56
N PHE A 36 -5.48 0.42 -2.85
CA PHE A 36 -4.82 -0.09 -1.67
C PHE A 36 -5.72 0.13 -0.46
N GLN A 37 -6.04 -0.95 0.27
CA GLN A 37 -6.83 -0.91 1.49
C GLN A 37 -5.96 -1.28 2.70
N TYR A 38 -5.97 -0.41 3.70
CA TYR A 38 -5.28 -0.55 4.99
C TYR A 38 -6.25 -0.26 6.14
N SER A 39 -5.77 -0.25 7.38
CA SER A 39 -6.59 -0.17 8.61
C SER A 39 -7.48 1.08 8.74
N GLY A 40 -8.56 1.17 7.96
CA GLY A 40 -9.42 2.36 7.81
C GLY A 40 -8.99 3.31 6.69
N LEU A 41 -7.87 3.07 6.00
CA LEU A 41 -7.33 3.95 4.95
C LEU A 41 -7.53 3.28 3.59
N CYS A 42 -7.96 4.06 2.60
CA CYS A 42 -8.15 3.66 1.22
C CYS A 42 -7.36 4.61 0.31
N ILE A 43 -6.58 4.06 -0.61
CA ILE A 43 -5.82 4.81 -1.60
C ILE A 43 -6.29 4.33 -2.97
N ASP A 44 -6.84 5.24 -3.77
CA ASP A 44 -7.22 5.02 -5.16
C ASP A 44 -6.23 5.74 -6.08
N PRO A 45 -5.29 5.02 -6.72
CA PRO A 45 -4.33 5.59 -7.66
C PRO A 45 -4.95 6.13 -8.94
N ILE A 46 -6.12 5.62 -9.36
CA ILE A 46 -6.78 6.04 -10.60
C ILE A 46 -7.48 7.38 -10.36
N GLN A 47 -8.18 7.50 -9.23
CA GLN A 47 -8.86 8.74 -8.83
C GLN A 47 -7.91 9.75 -8.16
N HIS A 48 -6.63 9.41 -7.99
CA HIS A 48 -5.66 10.22 -7.26
C HIS A 48 -6.15 10.61 -5.86
N GLN A 49 -6.84 9.68 -5.18
CA GLN A 49 -7.55 9.97 -3.95
C GLN A 49 -7.05 9.11 -2.79
N VAL A 50 -6.95 9.71 -1.61
CA VAL A 50 -6.74 9.01 -0.35
C VAL A 50 -7.92 9.34 0.56
N SER A 51 -8.50 8.34 1.20
CA SER A 51 -9.57 8.53 2.18
C SER A 51 -9.31 7.71 3.45
N TYR A 52 -9.81 8.20 4.58
CA TYR A 52 -9.84 7.48 5.84
C TYR A 52 -11.29 7.33 6.29
N GLN A 53 -11.76 6.10 6.41
CA GLN A 53 -13.15 5.75 6.77
C GLN A 53 -14.19 6.52 5.93
N GLY A 54 -13.90 6.67 4.63
CA GLY A 54 -14.74 7.40 3.67
C GLY A 54 -14.54 8.93 3.65
N LYS A 55 -13.79 9.52 4.59
CA LYS A 55 -13.44 10.95 4.55
C LYS A 55 -12.19 11.16 3.70
N VAL A 56 -12.30 11.91 2.61
CA VAL A 56 -11.19 12.24 1.71
C VAL A 56 -10.15 13.10 2.41
N LEU A 57 -8.87 12.76 2.26
CA LEU A 57 -7.74 13.56 2.70
C LEU A 57 -7.37 14.57 1.61
N PRO A 58 -7.22 15.87 1.94
CA PRO A 58 -6.87 16.90 0.97
C PRO A 58 -5.36 16.91 0.67
N LEU A 59 -4.80 15.78 0.23
CA LEU A 59 -3.39 15.72 -0.21
C LEU A 59 -3.23 16.47 -1.53
N THR A 60 -2.12 17.18 -1.69
CA THR A 60 -1.75 17.79 -2.98
C THR A 60 -1.35 16.67 -3.94
N GLU A 61 -1.84 16.77 -5.18
CA GLU A 61 -1.69 15.72 -6.19
C GLU A 61 -0.22 15.45 -6.56
N THR A 62 0.63 16.47 -6.51
CA THR A 62 1.99 16.38 -7.06
C THR A 62 2.92 15.60 -6.15
N TYR A 63 3.29 16.14 -4.99
CA TYR A 63 4.34 15.54 -4.17
C TYR A 63 3.80 14.75 -2.98
N GLU A 64 2.73 15.21 -2.34
CA GLU A 64 2.19 14.53 -1.15
C GLU A 64 1.52 13.21 -1.53
N PHE A 65 0.61 13.24 -2.52
CA PHE A 65 -0.06 12.04 -2.99
C PHE A 65 0.93 11.00 -3.52
N GLN A 66 1.84 11.40 -4.43
CA GLN A 66 2.82 10.48 -5.01
C GLN A 66 3.77 9.91 -3.95
N THR A 67 4.26 10.72 -3.00
CA THR A 67 5.08 10.21 -1.88
C THR A 67 4.30 9.20 -1.06
N PHE A 68 3.03 9.48 -0.77
CA PHE A 68 2.21 8.59 0.04
C PHE A 68 1.95 7.26 -0.66
N VAL A 69 1.58 7.28 -1.94
CA VAL A 69 1.39 6.08 -2.78
C VAL A 69 2.69 5.30 -2.90
N TYR A 70 3.82 5.97 -3.13
CA TYR A 70 5.12 5.32 -3.26
C TYR A 70 5.48 4.54 -1.99
N LEU A 71 5.33 5.15 -0.81
CA LEU A 71 5.58 4.48 0.46
C LEU A 71 4.58 3.34 0.70
N ALA A 72 3.29 3.56 0.42
CA ALA A 72 2.24 2.57 0.64
C ALA A 72 2.34 1.36 -0.30
N SER A 73 2.93 1.52 -1.50
CA SER A 73 3.06 0.45 -2.48
C SER A 73 3.77 -0.81 -1.95
N GLN A 74 4.64 -0.65 -0.94
CA GLN A 74 5.31 -1.75 -0.25
C GLN A 74 5.34 -1.49 1.27
N PRO A 75 4.26 -1.80 2.00
CA PRO A 75 4.19 -1.60 3.44
C PRO A 75 5.35 -2.30 4.17
N GLY A 76 5.89 -1.65 5.19
CA GLY A 76 7.02 -2.14 5.98
C GLY A 76 8.40 -1.90 5.35
N ARG A 77 8.49 -1.63 4.03
CA ARG A 77 9.76 -1.29 3.39
C ARG A 77 10.24 0.10 3.81
N VAL A 78 11.52 0.20 4.15
CA VAL A 78 12.18 1.47 4.42
C VAL A 78 12.72 2.05 3.12
N TYR A 79 12.38 3.31 2.87
CA TYR A 79 12.91 4.10 1.76
C TYR A 79 13.78 5.23 2.31
N THR A 80 14.95 5.44 1.70
CA THR A 80 15.79 6.60 2.02
C THR A 80 15.16 7.88 1.47
N LYS A 81 15.64 9.04 1.96
CA LYS A 81 15.14 10.33 1.49
C LYS A 81 15.43 10.53 0.00
N GLU A 82 16.61 10.11 -0.45
CA GLU A 82 17.05 10.15 -1.85
C GLU A 82 16.16 9.27 -2.73
N GLN A 83 15.81 8.06 -2.28
CA GLN A 83 14.90 7.17 -3.00
C GLN A 83 13.50 7.78 -3.14
N ILE A 84 12.96 8.36 -2.05
CA ILE A 84 11.65 9.03 -2.08
C ILE A 84 11.70 10.22 -3.05
N TYR A 85 12.74 11.05 -2.96
CA TYR A 85 12.90 12.21 -3.82
C TYR A 85 12.98 11.79 -5.30
N GLN A 86 13.87 10.85 -5.62
CA GLN A 86 14.07 10.39 -7.00
C GLN A 86 12.79 9.78 -7.59
N ALA A 87 12.03 9.03 -6.80
CA ALA A 87 10.78 8.42 -7.26
C ALA A 87 9.67 9.44 -7.56
N VAL A 88 9.62 10.53 -6.80
CA VAL A 88 8.51 11.49 -6.82
C VAL A 88 8.83 12.74 -7.67
N TRP A 89 10.04 13.28 -7.55
CA TRP A 89 10.50 14.43 -8.34
C TRP A 89 11.07 14.03 -9.71
N LYS A 90 11.53 12.79 -9.87
CA LYS A 90 12.15 12.28 -11.11
C LYS A 90 13.39 13.08 -11.54
N GLU A 91 14.11 13.60 -10.55
CA GLU A 91 15.33 14.38 -10.70
C GLU A 91 16.48 13.75 -9.90
N GLU A 92 17.71 14.16 -10.20
CA GLU A 92 18.89 13.73 -9.44
C GLU A 92 18.85 14.31 -8.02
N PRO A 93 19.02 13.49 -6.97
CA PRO A 93 18.89 13.94 -5.60
C PRO A 93 20.10 14.78 -5.15
N VAL A 94 19.88 16.07 -4.89
CA VAL A 94 20.87 16.97 -4.26
C VAL A 94 20.22 17.65 -3.07
N ASP A 95 20.82 17.50 -1.88
CA ASP A 95 20.36 18.13 -0.62
C ASP A 95 18.86 17.95 -0.31
N VAL A 96 18.32 16.78 -0.67
CA VAL A 96 16.87 16.50 -0.70
C VAL A 96 16.21 16.39 0.69
N SER A 97 17.00 16.38 1.76
CA SER A 97 16.52 16.08 3.12
C SER A 97 15.39 17.00 3.56
N SER A 98 15.50 18.29 3.29
CA SER A 98 14.49 19.29 3.69
C SER A 98 13.19 19.15 2.88
N ALA A 99 13.30 18.88 1.58
CA ALA A 99 12.15 18.71 0.71
C ALA A 99 11.30 17.50 1.12
N VAL A 100 11.95 16.34 1.30
CA VAL A 100 11.27 15.10 1.73
C VAL A 100 10.69 15.28 3.13
N PHE A 101 11.44 15.88 4.06
CA PHE A 101 10.92 16.15 5.42
C PHE A 101 9.66 17.01 5.40
N CYS A 102 9.63 18.07 4.59
CA CYS A 102 8.47 18.96 4.45
C CYS A 102 7.24 18.19 3.96
N ILE A 103 7.38 17.36 2.92
CA ILE A 103 6.27 16.56 2.41
C ILE A 103 5.77 15.54 3.43
N ILE A 104 6.66 14.79 4.09
CA ILE A 104 6.26 13.84 5.13
C ILE A 104 5.55 14.55 6.29
N LYS A 105 6.03 15.73 6.69
CA LYS A 105 5.39 16.55 7.73
C LYS A 105 3.98 16.94 7.32
N ASN A 106 3.78 17.43 6.10
CA ASN A 106 2.46 17.85 5.62
C ASN A 106 1.48 16.68 5.51
N ILE A 107 1.92 15.53 4.99
CA ILE A 107 1.10 14.32 4.93
C ILE A 107 0.66 13.90 6.34
N ARG A 108 1.59 13.85 7.31
CA ARG A 108 1.28 13.51 8.70
C ARG A 108 0.30 14.51 9.33
N GLN A 109 0.44 15.81 9.04
CA GLN A 109 -0.48 16.83 9.54
C GLN A 109 -1.90 16.57 9.03
N LYS A 110 -2.07 16.29 7.73
CA LYS A 110 -3.38 16.01 7.12
C LYS A 110 -3.99 14.69 7.61
N LEU A 111 -3.17 13.66 7.84
CA LEU A 111 -3.62 12.41 8.48
C LEU A 111 -4.13 12.65 9.91
N ARG A 112 -3.46 13.50 10.68
CA ARG A 112 -3.85 13.82 12.06
C ARG A 112 -5.21 14.53 12.18
N GLU A 113 -5.70 15.14 11.09
CA GLU A 113 -7.04 15.74 11.05
C GLU A 113 -8.16 14.70 10.93
N VAL A 114 -7.83 13.44 10.61
CA VAL A 114 -8.81 12.36 10.39
C VAL A 114 -8.57 11.11 11.24
N THR A 115 -7.36 10.91 11.76
CA THR A 115 -7.02 9.74 12.58
C THR A 115 -5.83 9.99 13.50
N THR A 116 -5.77 9.25 14.61
CA THR A 116 -4.61 9.22 15.51
C THR A 116 -3.56 8.18 15.10
N LYS A 117 -3.87 7.31 14.13
CA LYS A 117 -2.97 6.27 13.65
C LYS A 117 -1.80 6.84 12.84
N GLU A 118 -0.59 6.32 13.07
CA GLU A 118 0.64 6.80 12.40
C GLU A 118 1.06 5.91 11.22
N TYR A 119 0.51 6.17 10.04
CA TYR A 119 0.80 5.39 8.82
C TYR A 119 2.22 5.56 8.26
N ILE A 120 2.92 6.64 8.60
CA ILE A 120 4.31 6.86 8.18
C ILE A 120 5.20 6.90 9.41
N GLN A 121 6.10 5.94 9.52
CA GLN A 121 7.11 5.90 10.58
C GLN A 121 8.46 6.41 10.09
N THR A 122 9.20 7.07 11.00
CA THR A 122 10.58 7.50 10.75
C THR A 122 11.53 6.40 11.20
N VAL A 123 12.45 6.03 10.32
CA VAL A 123 13.59 5.16 10.64
C VAL A 123 14.81 6.07 10.77
N TRP A 124 15.21 6.34 12.01
CA TRP A 124 16.25 7.31 12.34
C TRP A 124 17.55 7.03 11.57
N GLY A 125 18.11 8.08 10.97
CA GLY A 125 19.33 7.99 10.16
C GLY A 125 19.16 7.36 8.78
N VAL A 126 17.98 6.82 8.43
CA VAL A 126 17.75 6.11 7.16
C VAL A 126 16.69 6.81 6.31
N GLY A 127 15.47 6.96 6.83
CA GLY A 127 14.36 7.50 6.05
C GLY A 127 13.00 7.18 6.63
N TYR A 128 12.08 6.71 5.79
CA TYR A 128 10.66 6.54 6.14
C TYR A 128 10.11 5.21 5.64
N LYS A 129 9.09 4.69 6.33
CA LYS A 129 8.33 3.52 5.91
C LYS A 129 6.84 3.73 6.11
N PHE A 130 6.04 3.13 5.25
CA PHE A 130 4.60 3.01 5.47
C PHE A 130 4.28 1.81 6.37
N VAL A 131 3.26 1.94 7.21
CA VAL A 131 2.75 0.86 8.07
C VAL A 131 1.27 0.65 7.76
N ASP A 132 0.91 -0.57 7.35
CA ASP A 132 -0.45 -0.98 6.98
C ASP A 132 -1.38 -1.16 8.19
N VAL A 133 -0.81 -1.57 9.32
CA VAL A 133 -1.48 -1.67 10.62
C VAL A 133 -0.75 -0.76 11.62
N PRO A 134 -1.05 0.55 11.63
CA PRO A 134 -0.36 1.48 12.51
C PRO A 134 -0.91 1.35 13.93
N GLY A 135 -0.11 0.73 14.81
CA GLY A 135 -0.40 0.56 16.23
C GLY A 135 -1.62 -0.33 16.50
N GLU A 136 -1.38 -1.59 16.87
CA GLU A 136 -2.04 -2.13 18.06
C GLU A 136 -1.41 -1.49 19.32
#